data_AF-A0AAE8N7F5-F1
#
_entry.id   AF-A0AAE8N7F5-F1
#
_cell.length_a   1.000
_cell.length_b   1.000
_cell.length_c   1.000
_cell.angle_alpha   90.00
_cell.angle_beta   90.00
_cell.angle_gamma   90.00
#
_symmetry.space_group_name_H-M   'P 1'
#
loop_
_entity.id
_entity.type
_entity.pdbx_description
1 polymer ?
#
loop_
_entity_poly.entity_id
_entity_poly.type
_entity_poly.pdbx_seq_one_letter_code
_entity_poly.pdbx_strand_id
1 'polypeptide(L)'
;MEVKALDEWNLGLTALITIGYQLFFFSIAYGCQFDLLTDLAGGTNFALLSLITLFFSEDPHPRRILASALLTLWALRLSAFLFYRILKTGHDTRFDGMRHRFFAFLTFWIFQMMWVWAVSLPVTLGNSAAVAAAARRAGGEEAFGTAGDVAGVVMFGVGFLVEVVADGQRYAFRRRHGGGSAAVCEGGLWRFSRHPNYFGDILAQFGIYTISTSSATTLPASASGPLYASIVGPLFITLLLLFLSGLPLSERPVAKRRYELDLGWDAYEAYLRRTSPLFPFPPGLYERVPVWLKRTLFLEFPMYVFEPGRDSKIGKGEGRAKEGGKESGEGGQESGEGGQESGDEGSDQGSGNGAREVTEARAE
;
A
#
# COMPACT_ATOMS: atom_id res chain seq x y z
N MET A 1 18.42 -14.89 30.96
CA MET A 1 18.02 -13.87 31.94
C MET A 1 16.94 -13.12 31.20
N GLU A 2 15.65 -13.41 31.44
CA GLU A 2 14.57 -12.82 30.63
C GLU A 2 14.69 -11.30 30.64
N VAL A 3 15.15 -10.72 29.53
CA VAL A 3 15.11 -9.28 29.33
C VAL A 3 13.64 -8.91 29.15
N LYS A 4 12.97 -8.54 30.25
CA LYS A 4 11.63 -7.96 30.20
C LYS A 4 11.71 -6.59 29.51
N ALA A 5 11.65 -6.61 28.19
CA ALA A 5 11.61 -5.42 27.36
C ALA A 5 10.21 -4.80 27.45
N LEU A 6 9.92 -4.13 28.57
CA LEU A 6 8.70 -3.39 28.90
C LEU A 6 7.40 -4.21 29.08
N ASP A 7 7.10 -5.17 28.22
CA ASP A 7 5.94 -6.05 28.31
C ASP A 7 6.22 -7.44 27.73
N GLU A 8 5.49 -8.46 28.17
CA GLU A 8 5.74 -9.86 27.78
C GLU A 8 5.38 -10.17 26.31
N TRP A 9 4.69 -9.23 25.64
CA TRP A 9 4.17 -9.35 24.28
C TRP A 9 4.95 -8.53 23.25
N ASN A 10 5.98 -7.78 23.67
CA ASN A 10 6.73 -6.81 22.87
C ASN A 10 5.86 -5.67 22.27
N LEU A 11 4.63 -5.46 22.72
CA LEU A 11 3.72 -4.49 22.11
C LEU A 11 4.13 -3.04 22.38
N GLY A 12 4.40 -2.72 23.65
CA GLY A 12 4.86 -1.41 24.08
C GLY A 12 6.25 -1.12 23.53
N LEU A 13 7.15 -2.11 23.58
CA LEU A 13 8.48 -1.99 23.00
C LEU A 13 8.44 -1.66 21.50
N THR A 14 7.73 -2.47 20.70
CA THR A 14 7.66 -2.25 19.25
C THR A 14 6.93 -0.96 18.89
N ALA A 15 5.95 -0.52 19.68
CA ALA A 15 5.29 0.77 19.48
C ALA A 15 6.25 1.93 19.71
N LEU A 16 7.01 1.92 20.81
CA LEU A 16 8.00 2.97 21.12
C LEU A 16 9.14 3.02 20.10
N ILE A 17 9.65 1.85 19.69
CA ILE A 17 10.66 1.77 18.61
C ILE A 17 10.08 2.38 17.33
N THR A 18 8.85 2.01 16.96
CA THR A 18 8.19 2.52 15.76
C THR A 18 8.04 4.04 15.82
N ILE A 19 7.53 4.58 16.93
CA ILE A 19 7.33 6.02 17.12
C ILE A 19 8.67 6.75 17.04
N GLY A 20 9.67 6.31 17.80
CA GLY A 20 10.99 6.94 17.82
C GLY A 20 11.68 6.90 16.45
N TYR A 21 11.65 5.75 15.79
CA TYR A 21 12.24 5.56 14.46
C TYR A 21 11.55 6.44 13.41
N GLN A 22 10.21 6.41 13.35
CA GLN A 22 9.46 7.18 12.37
C GLN A 22 9.57 8.68 12.63
N LEU A 23 9.56 9.15 13.89
CA LEU A 23 9.76 10.57 14.20
C LEU A 23 11.19 11.06 13.90
N PHE A 24 12.20 10.19 14.04
CA PHE A 24 13.56 10.51 13.63
C PHE A 24 13.63 10.76 12.11
N PHE A 25 13.10 9.84 11.30
CA PHE A 25 13.08 10.02 9.84
C PHE A 25 12.15 11.15 9.39
N PHE A 26 11.01 11.35 10.06
CA PHE A 26 10.15 12.53 9.84
C PHE A 26 10.92 13.83 10.05
N SER A 27 11.72 13.93 11.12
CA SER A 27 12.49 15.15 11.42
C SER A 27 13.49 15.45 10.31
N ILE A 28 14.15 14.42 9.76
CA ILE A 28 15.05 14.57 8.61
C ILE A 28 14.27 14.92 7.34
N ALA A 29 13.21 14.18 7.03
CA ALA A 29 12.42 14.38 5.83
C ALA A 29 11.75 15.76 5.79
N TYR A 30 11.21 16.23 6.91
CA TYR A 30 10.62 17.56 7.01
C TYR A 30 11.69 18.67 7.05
N GLY A 31 12.79 18.47 7.80
CA GLY A 31 13.86 19.46 7.88
C GLY A 31 14.59 19.67 6.55
N CYS A 32 14.85 18.59 5.82
CA CYS A 32 15.56 18.63 4.54
C CYS A 32 14.63 18.70 3.32
N GLN A 33 13.31 18.63 3.52
CA GLN A 33 12.31 18.53 2.45
C GLN A 33 12.64 17.37 1.48
N PHE A 34 12.98 16.22 2.07
CA PHE A 34 13.50 15.05 1.36
C PHE A 34 12.55 13.85 1.56
N ASP A 35 11.70 13.63 0.56
CA ASP A 35 10.62 12.64 0.52
C ASP A 35 11.08 11.22 0.18
N LEU A 36 12.24 11.08 -0.48
CA LEU A 36 12.86 9.78 -0.81
C LEU A 36 13.06 8.87 0.41
N LEU A 37 13.22 9.44 1.61
CA LEU A 37 13.43 8.69 2.86
C LEU A 37 12.17 8.01 3.38
N THR A 38 10.97 8.43 2.96
CA THR A 38 9.69 7.97 3.54
C THR A 38 9.49 6.47 3.35
N ASP A 39 9.56 6.00 2.11
CA ASP A 39 9.39 4.58 1.75
C ASP A 39 10.52 3.69 2.31
N LEU A 40 11.73 4.25 2.42
CA LEU A 40 12.85 3.54 3.04
C LEU A 40 12.59 3.35 4.53
N ALA A 41 12.23 4.41 5.24
CA ALA A 41 11.93 4.39 6.67
C ALA A 41 10.78 3.43 7.02
N GLY A 42 9.77 3.32 6.14
CA GLY A 42 8.70 2.33 6.27
C GLY A 42 9.23 0.89 6.33
N GLY A 43 9.87 0.41 5.26
CA GLY A 43 10.29 -1.00 5.18
C GLY A 43 11.51 -1.35 6.05
N THR A 44 12.44 -0.42 6.28
CA THR A 44 13.53 -0.69 7.23
C THR A 44 13.02 -0.83 8.66
N ASN A 45 11.93 -0.16 9.02
CA ASN A 45 11.31 -0.31 10.33
C ASN A 45 10.66 -1.69 10.50
N PHE A 46 9.96 -2.21 9.49
CA PHE A 46 9.47 -3.61 9.51
C PHE A 46 10.61 -4.62 9.76
N ALA A 47 11.71 -4.49 9.02
CA ALA A 47 12.89 -5.34 9.19
C ALA A 47 13.43 -5.21 10.62
N LEU A 48 13.59 -3.97 11.12
CA LEU A 48 14.06 -3.67 12.47
C LEU A 48 13.19 -4.34 13.54
N LEU A 49 11.87 -4.19 13.49
CA LEU A 49 10.96 -4.81 14.46
C LEU A 49 11.07 -6.33 14.44
N SER A 50 11.13 -6.94 13.25
CA SER A 50 11.22 -8.39 13.11
C SER A 50 12.53 -8.97 13.68
N LEU A 51 13.64 -8.24 13.55
CA LEU A 51 14.96 -8.64 14.04
C LEU A 51 15.08 -8.41 15.56
N ILE A 52 14.62 -7.25 16.05
CA ILE A 52 14.65 -6.93 17.48
C ILE A 52 13.78 -7.90 18.28
N THR A 53 12.56 -8.16 17.81
CA THR A 53 11.65 -9.10 18.51
C THR A 53 12.20 -10.53 18.48
N LEU A 54 12.82 -10.96 17.38
CA LEU A 54 13.49 -12.27 17.30
C LEU A 54 14.65 -12.34 18.28
N PHE A 55 15.48 -11.30 18.36
CA PHE A 55 16.60 -11.23 19.28
C PHE A 55 16.16 -11.30 20.75
N PHE A 56 15.11 -10.56 21.12
CA PHE A 56 14.57 -10.59 22.49
C PHE A 56 13.75 -11.84 22.82
N SER A 57 13.37 -12.65 21.83
CA SER A 57 12.65 -13.91 22.09
C SER A 57 13.51 -14.93 22.87
N GLU A 58 14.84 -14.81 22.82
CA GLU A 58 15.84 -15.72 23.44
C GLU A 58 15.59 -17.22 23.16
N ASP A 59 14.85 -17.53 22.10
CA ASP A 59 14.44 -18.89 21.76
C ASP A 59 14.41 -19.01 20.22
N PRO A 60 15.47 -19.61 19.63
CA PRO A 60 15.70 -19.66 18.19
C PRO A 60 14.83 -20.71 17.49
N HIS A 61 13.54 -20.74 17.83
CA HIS A 61 12.59 -21.67 17.24
C HIS A 61 12.47 -21.44 15.71
N PRO A 62 12.54 -22.48 14.86
CA PRO A 62 12.54 -22.34 13.40
C PRO A 62 11.38 -21.50 12.84
N ARG A 63 10.19 -21.60 13.45
CA ARG A 63 9.01 -20.81 13.05
C ARG A 63 9.23 -19.30 13.19
N ARG A 64 9.88 -18.87 14.27
CA ARG A 64 10.14 -17.45 14.57
C ARG A 64 11.20 -16.88 13.64
N ILE A 65 12.27 -17.64 13.44
CA ILE A 65 13.32 -17.32 12.47
C ILE A 65 12.72 -17.18 11.07
N LEU A 66 11.89 -18.15 10.66
CA LEU A 66 11.22 -18.14 9.36
C LEU A 66 10.29 -16.93 9.23
N ALA A 67 9.37 -16.70 10.17
CA ALA A 67 8.43 -15.59 10.11
C ALA A 67 9.15 -14.23 10.06
N SER A 68 10.18 -14.01 10.88
CA SER A 68 11.02 -12.81 10.83
C SER A 68 11.78 -12.68 9.51
N ALA A 69 12.33 -13.78 8.97
CA ALA A 69 13.04 -13.76 7.70
C ALA A 69 12.11 -13.41 6.53
N LEU A 70 10.89 -13.96 6.50
CA LEU A 70 9.91 -13.66 5.45
C LEU A 70 9.41 -12.20 5.54
N LEU A 71 9.14 -11.69 6.74
CA LEU A 71 8.77 -10.28 6.93
C LEU A 71 9.92 -9.34 6.52
N THR A 72 11.15 -9.65 6.93
CA THR A 72 12.35 -8.89 6.52
C THR A 72 12.53 -8.92 5.01
N LEU A 73 12.44 -10.09 4.38
CA LEU A 73 12.57 -10.25 2.93
C LEU A 73 11.54 -9.43 2.17
N TRP A 74 10.28 -9.51 2.59
CA TRP A 74 9.20 -8.72 1.99
C TRP A 74 9.45 -7.21 2.17
N ALA A 75 9.79 -6.77 3.38
CA ALA A 75 10.00 -5.36 3.68
C ALA A 75 11.19 -4.76 2.93
N LEU A 76 12.32 -5.47 2.89
CA LEU A 76 13.51 -5.05 2.14
C LEU A 76 13.23 -5.00 0.64
N ARG A 77 12.50 -5.98 0.09
CA ARG A 77 12.12 -5.96 -1.33
C ARG A 77 11.22 -4.78 -1.65
N LEU A 78 10.20 -4.52 -0.84
CA LEU A 78 9.28 -3.41 -1.03
C LEU A 78 10.02 -2.07 -0.99
N SER A 79 10.83 -1.82 0.05
CA SER A 79 11.61 -0.59 0.14
C SER A 79 12.63 -0.46 -0.98
N ALA A 80 13.34 -1.53 -1.36
CA ALA A 80 14.30 -1.48 -2.45
C ALA A 80 13.64 -1.15 -3.79
N PHE A 81 12.47 -1.72 -4.07
CA PHE A 81 11.73 -1.45 -5.30
C PHE A 81 11.23 0.00 -5.35
N LEU A 82 10.61 0.49 -4.27
CA LEU A 82 10.11 1.86 -4.18
C LEU A 82 11.25 2.89 -4.26
N PHE A 83 12.33 2.66 -3.52
CA PHE A 83 13.51 3.50 -3.56
C PHE A 83 14.15 3.54 -4.94
N TYR A 84 14.34 2.38 -5.59
CA TYR A 84 14.85 2.30 -6.95
C TYR A 84 13.96 3.04 -7.95
N ARG A 85 12.63 2.92 -7.80
CA ARG A 85 11.67 3.62 -8.65
C ARG A 85 11.82 5.13 -8.54
N ILE A 86 11.87 5.67 -7.33
CA ILE A 86 12.00 7.12 -7.12
C ILE A 86 13.35 7.61 -7.66
N LEU A 87 14.46 6.87 -7.46
CA LEU A 87 15.76 7.20 -8.06
C LEU A 87 15.73 7.28 -9.59
N LYS A 88 14.80 6.57 -10.25
CA LYS A 88 14.63 6.59 -11.71
C LYS A 88 13.64 7.63 -12.19
N THR A 89 12.59 7.91 -11.43
CA THR A 89 11.57 8.92 -11.78
C THR A 89 12.00 10.34 -11.38
N GLY A 90 12.87 10.46 -10.37
CA GLY A 90 13.45 11.71 -9.88
C GLY A 90 12.60 12.45 -8.85
N HIS A 91 11.29 12.18 -8.78
CA HIS A 91 10.36 12.86 -7.90
C HIS A 91 9.21 11.94 -7.47
N ASP A 92 8.64 12.17 -6.29
CA ASP A 92 7.46 11.48 -5.78
C ASP A 92 6.26 12.44 -5.71
N THR A 93 5.34 12.27 -6.66
CA THR A 93 4.14 13.10 -6.78
C THR A 93 3.21 12.98 -5.57
N ARG A 94 3.31 11.91 -4.77
CA ARG A 94 2.45 11.69 -3.58
C ARG A 94 2.64 12.75 -2.49
N PHE A 95 3.80 13.41 -2.47
CA PHE A 95 4.15 14.40 -1.44
C PHE A 95 4.06 15.83 -1.94
N ASP A 96 3.63 16.05 -3.18
CA ASP A 96 3.43 17.38 -3.74
C ASP A 96 2.35 18.15 -2.97
N GLY A 97 2.68 19.40 -2.63
CA GLY A 97 1.84 20.25 -1.77
C GLY A 97 1.74 19.81 -0.31
N MET A 98 2.08 18.56 0.06
CA MET A 98 2.00 18.05 1.44
C MET A 98 3.28 18.27 2.24
N ARG A 99 4.47 18.09 1.65
CA ARG A 99 5.78 18.13 2.37
C ARG A 99 6.08 19.44 3.09
N HIS A 100 5.54 20.56 2.59
CA HIS A 100 5.70 21.88 3.19
C HIS A 100 4.71 22.16 4.34
N ARG A 101 3.66 21.36 4.47
CA ARG A 101 2.61 21.51 5.49
C ARG A 101 2.89 20.57 6.64
N PHE A 102 3.48 21.08 7.72
CA PHE A 102 3.88 20.30 8.91
C PHE A 102 2.84 19.29 9.37
N PHE A 103 1.60 19.72 9.63
CA PHE A 103 0.55 18.84 10.15
C PHE A 103 0.05 17.81 9.14
N ALA A 104 -0.01 18.17 7.85
CA ALA A 104 -0.42 17.23 6.81
C ALA A 104 0.64 16.13 6.64
N PHE A 105 1.92 16.52 6.58
CA PHE A 105 3.02 15.58 6.50
C PHE A 105 3.11 14.72 7.76
N LEU A 106 3.02 15.29 8.96
CA LEU A 106 3.02 14.53 10.22
C LEU A 106 1.88 13.51 10.27
N THR A 107 0.69 13.85 9.75
CA THR A 107 -0.45 12.93 9.68
C THR A 107 -0.12 11.71 8.82
N PHE A 108 0.53 11.89 7.67
CA PHE A 108 1.03 10.78 6.86
C PHE A 108 1.98 9.87 7.66
N TRP A 109 2.92 10.45 8.39
CA TRP A 109 3.86 9.67 9.22
C TRP A 109 3.19 8.92 10.36
N ILE A 110 2.14 9.49 10.97
CA ILE A 110 1.34 8.80 11.99
C ILE A 110 0.61 7.59 11.37
N PHE A 111 0.01 7.74 10.19
CA PHE A 111 -0.59 6.61 9.47
C PHE A 111 0.46 5.55 9.10
N GLN A 112 1.66 5.97 8.70
CA GLN A 112 2.77 5.06 8.44
C GLN A 112 3.22 4.31 9.71
N MET A 113 3.27 4.98 10.87
CA MET A 113 3.56 4.33 12.17
C MET A 113 2.50 3.26 12.49
N MET A 114 1.22 3.60 12.37
CA MET A 114 0.13 2.66 12.61
C MET A 114 0.20 1.46 11.66
N TRP A 115 0.52 1.72 10.40
CA TRP A 115 0.69 0.68 9.39
C TRP A 115 1.84 -0.27 9.70
N VAL A 116 3.04 0.27 9.98
CA VAL A 116 4.21 -0.56 10.32
C VAL A 116 3.92 -1.40 11.56
N TRP A 117 3.36 -0.79 12.60
CA TRP A 117 3.10 -1.49 13.85
C TRP A 117 2.03 -2.57 13.70
N ALA A 118 0.87 -2.24 13.09
CA ALA A 118 -0.23 -3.18 12.94
C ALA A 118 0.15 -4.39 12.06
N VAL A 119 0.82 -4.17 10.93
CA VAL A 119 1.20 -5.24 10.00
C VAL A 119 2.32 -6.11 10.57
N SER A 120 3.15 -5.59 11.48
CA SER A 120 4.18 -6.38 12.17
C SER A 120 3.64 -7.27 13.29
N LEU A 121 2.39 -7.09 13.73
CA LEU A 121 1.82 -7.80 14.89
C LEU A 121 1.97 -9.33 14.85
N PRO A 122 1.75 -10.04 13.72
CA PRO A 122 1.92 -11.48 13.71
C PRO A 122 3.33 -11.94 14.08
N VAL A 123 4.36 -11.21 13.62
CA VAL A 123 5.76 -11.54 13.95
C VAL A 123 6.09 -11.07 15.36
N THR A 124 5.66 -9.86 15.75
CA THR A 124 5.89 -9.32 17.10
C THR A 124 5.34 -10.26 18.19
N LEU A 125 4.10 -10.73 18.02
CA LEU A 125 3.44 -11.62 18.97
C LEU A 125 3.99 -13.04 18.89
N GLY A 126 4.28 -13.54 17.68
CA GLY A 126 4.93 -14.85 17.49
C GLY A 126 6.31 -14.95 18.14
N ASN A 127 7.04 -13.83 18.19
CA ASN A 127 8.36 -13.70 18.81
C ASN A 127 8.31 -13.32 20.30
N SER A 128 7.12 -13.20 20.90
CA SER A 128 6.98 -12.74 22.27
C SER A 128 7.50 -13.74 23.30
N ALA A 129 8.03 -13.22 24.41
CA ALA A 129 8.43 -14.03 25.56
C ALA A 129 7.23 -14.80 26.15
N ALA A 130 6.02 -14.23 26.09
CA ALA A 130 4.78 -14.88 26.50
C ALA A 130 4.53 -16.18 25.73
N VAL A 131 4.68 -16.16 24.39
CA VAL A 131 4.52 -17.35 23.54
C VAL A 131 5.61 -18.38 23.81
N ALA A 132 6.87 -17.93 23.93
CA ALA A 132 7.99 -18.82 24.26
C ALA A 132 7.80 -19.51 25.62
N ALA A 133 7.39 -18.77 26.64
CA ALA A 133 7.13 -19.31 27.98
C ALA A 133 5.92 -20.26 27.98
N ALA A 134 4.87 -19.95 27.22
CA ALA A 134 3.70 -20.82 27.09
C ALA A 134 4.05 -22.15 26.42
N ALA A 135 4.87 -22.11 25.36
CA ALA A 135 5.37 -23.32 24.69
C ALA A 135 6.19 -24.20 25.64
N ARG A 136 7.15 -23.61 26.39
CA ARG A 136 7.95 -24.34 27.38
C ARG A 136 7.09 -24.99 28.47
N ARG A 137 6.06 -24.30 28.97
CA ARG A 137 5.16 -24.82 30.01
C ARG A 137 4.27 -25.96 29.51
N ALA A 138 3.94 -25.97 28.22
CA ALA A 138 3.14 -27.03 27.62
C ALA A 138 3.90 -28.38 27.52
N GLY A 139 5.21 -28.40 27.81
CA GLY A 139 6.00 -29.63 28.00
C GLY A 139 6.33 -30.40 26.73
N GLY A 140 5.99 -29.87 25.55
CA GLY A 140 6.38 -30.43 24.24
C GLY A 140 7.30 -29.46 23.49
N GLU A 141 8.22 -30.00 22.69
CA GLU A 141 8.88 -29.20 21.65
C GLU A 141 7.79 -28.65 20.71
N GLU A 142 7.82 -27.34 20.47
CA GLU A 142 6.90 -26.70 19.53
C GLU A 142 7.14 -27.36 18.15
N ALA A 143 6.15 -28.10 17.65
CA ALA A 143 6.30 -28.80 16.38
C ALA A 143 6.42 -27.79 15.23
N PHE A 144 7.42 -27.98 14.37
CA PHE A 144 7.63 -27.22 13.14
C PHE A 144 7.34 -28.09 11.91
N GLY A 145 6.92 -27.46 10.81
CA GLY A 145 6.51 -28.19 9.59
C GLY A 145 5.07 -28.70 9.64
N THR A 146 4.25 -28.11 10.50
CA THR A 146 2.80 -28.39 10.57
C THR A 146 2.09 -27.95 9.28
N ALA A 147 0.84 -28.39 9.09
CA ALA A 147 0.05 -27.97 7.94
C ALA A 147 -0.09 -26.44 7.83
N GLY A 148 -0.16 -25.72 8.97
CA GLY A 148 -0.16 -24.26 8.99
C GLY A 148 1.15 -23.65 8.53
N ASP A 149 2.30 -24.20 8.94
CA ASP A 149 3.62 -23.73 8.48
C ASP A 149 3.75 -23.89 6.96
N VAL A 150 3.37 -25.08 6.44
CA VAL A 150 3.42 -25.37 5.00
C VAL A 150 2.48 -24.45 4.22
N ALA A 151 1.24 -24.30 4.68
CA ALA A 151 0.27 -23.43 4.03
C ALA A 151 0.75 -21.98 4.01
N GLY A 152 1.26 -21.46 5.13
CA GLY A 152 1.75 -20.09 5.22
C GLY A 152 2.99 -19.84 4.36
N VAL A 153 3.92 -20.80 4.25
CA VAL A 153 5.07 -20.73 3.33
C VAL A 153 4.61 -20.70 1.87
N VAL A 154 3.66 -21.54 1.50
CA VAL A 154 3.11 -21.56 0.14
C VAL A 154 2.39 -20.25 -0.17
N MET A 155 1.56 -19.75 0.74
CA MET A 155 0.88 -18.46 0.60
C MET A 155 1.88 -17.33 0.43
N PHE A 156 2.90 -17.25 1.29
CA PHE A 156 3.95 -16.25 1.17
C PHE A 156 4.71 -16.37 -0.15
N GLY A 157 5.16 -17.58 -0.53
CA GLY A 157 5.91 -17.79 -1.76
C GLY A 157 5.12 -17.38 -2.99
N VAL A 158 3.85 -17.79 -3.10
CA VAL A 158 2.97 -17.39 -4.20
C VAL A 158 2.72 -15.89 -4.19
N GLY A 159 2.37 -15.31 -3.03
CA GLY A 159 2.08 -13.88 -2.91
C GLY A 159 3.29 -13.01 -3.28
N PHE A 160 4.45 -13.34 -2.71
CA PHE A 160 5.71 -12.66 -2.96
C PHE A 160 6.11 -12.72 -4.44
N LEU A 161 6.00 -13.88 -5.09
CA LEU A 161 6.29 -14.05 -6.51
C LEU A 161 5.33 -13.26 -7.41
N VAL A 162 4.02 -13.33 -7.12
CA VAL A 162 3.01 -12.57 -7.86
C VAL A 162 3.31 -11.07 -7.79
N GLU A 163 3.64 -10.56 -6.60
CA GLU A 163 3.96 -9.15 -6.41
C GLU A 163 5.22 -8.73 -7.17
N VAL A 164 6.32 -9.48 -7.05
CA VAL A 164 7.58 -9.21 -7.77
C VAL A 164 7.37 -9.19 -9.28
N VAL A 165 6.65 -10.19 -9.81
CA VAL A 165 6.41 -10.30 -11.26
C VAL A 165 5.47 -9.19 -11.73
N ALA A 166 4.42 -8.87 -10.98
CA ALA A 166 3.47 -7.82 -11.32
C ALA A 166 4.15 -6.45 -11.39
N ASP A 167 4.96 -6.10 -10.38
CA ASP A 167 5.68 -4.85 -10.30
C ASP A 167 6.73 -4.74 -11.42
N GLY A 168 7.46 -5.82 -11.69
CA GLY A 168 8.40 -5.90 -12.80
C GLY A 168 7.74 -5.70 -14.17
N GLN A 169 6.59 -6.33 -14.41
CA GLN A 169 5.79 -6.17 -15.63
C GLN A 169 5.31 -4.72 -15.79
N ARG A 170 4.80 -4.11 -14.72
CA ARG A 170 4.31 -2.73 -14.74
C ARG A 170 5.44 -1.73 -14.96
N TYR A 171 6.57 -1.93 -14.30
CA TYR A 171 7.75 -1.10 -14.48
C TYR A 171 8.29 -1.17 -15.91
N ALA A 172 8.43 -2.38 -16.47
CA ALA A 172 8.87 -2.57 -17.86
C ALA A 172 7.90 -1.94 -18.86
N PHE A 173 6.59 -2.07 -18.62
CA PHE A 173 5.55 -1.43 -19.44
C PHE A 173 5.68 0.09 -19.42
N ARG A 174 5.79 0.71 -18.23
CA ARG A 174 5.96 2.17 -18.09
C ARG A 174 7.23 2.67 -18.79
N ARG A 175 8.34 1.93 -18.70
CA ARG A 175 9.58 2.30 -19.41
C ARG A 175 9.45 2.22 -20.93
N ARG A 176 8.65 1.28 -21.45
CA ARG A 176 8.47 1.10 -22.90
C ARG A 176 7.51 2.11 -23.51
N HIS A 177 6.43 2.45 -22.80
CA HIS A 177 5.32 3.24 -23.35
C HIS A 177 5.23 4.67 -22.82
N GLY A 178 5.86 4.97 -21.67
CA GLY A 178 5.74 6.25 -20.97
C GLY A 178 4.50 6.33 -20.05
N GLY A 179 4.57 7.16 -19.01
CA GLY A 179 3.52 7.30 -17.99
C GLY A 179 2.20 7.92 -18.48
N GLY A 180 2.22 8.66 -19.59
CA GLY A 180 1.05 9.28 -20.23
C GLY A 180 0.52 8.55 -21.45
N SER A 181 0.95 7.30 -21.67
CA SER A 181 0.56 6.55 -22.88
C SER A 181 -0.92 6.17 -22.89
N ALA A 182 -1.52 6.21 -24.08
CA ALA A 182 -2.82 5.61 -24.33
C ALA A 182 -2.80 4.07 -24.15
N ALA A 183 -1.63 3.43 -24.23
CA ALA A 183 -1.50 1.98 -24.06
C ALA A 183 -1.96 1.52 -22.67
N VAL A 184 -2.56 0.33 -22.60
CA VAL A 184 -3.02 -0.32 -21.37
C VAL A 184 -2.11 -1.50 -21.04
N CYS A 185 -1.70 -1.62 -19.78
CA CYS A 185 -0.92 -2.75 -19.30
C CYS A 185 -1.86 -3.93 -19.03
N GLU A 186 -2.02 -4.80 -20.02
CA GLU A 186 -2.92 -5.96 -19.95
C GLU A 186 -2.22 -7.30 -20.23
N GLY A 187 -0.88 -7.31 -20.19
CA GLY A 187 -0.06 -8.50 -20.40
C GLY A 187 0.30 -9.21 -19.08
N GLY A 188 0.60 -10.51 -19.16
CA GLY A 188 1.08 -11.27 -18.00
C GLY A 188 0.04 -11.37 -16.88
N LEU A 189 0.42 -11.05 -15.64
CA LEU A 189 -0.48 -11.12 -14.48
C LEU A 189 -1.57 -10.05 -14.54
N TRP A 190 -1.28 -8.91 -15.17
CA TRP A 190 -2.23 -7.81 -15.38
C TRP A 190 -3.41 -8.21 -16.28
N ARG A 191 -3.30 -9.32 -17.02
CA ARG A 191 -4.43 -9.88 -17.78
C ARG A 191 -5.51 -10.49 -16.88
N PHE A 192 -5.12 -11.01 -15.72
CA PHE A 192 -5.97 -11.79 -14.83
C PHE A 192 -6.48 -10.98 -13.64
N SER A 193 -5.75 -9.95 -13.23
CA SER A 193 -6.14 -9.02 -12.17
C SER A 193 -5.70 -7.61 -12.54
N ARG A 194 -6.49 -6.60 -12.16
CA ARG A 194 -6.14 -5.19 -12.33
C ARG A 194 -5.10 -4.73 -11.33
N HIS A 195 -5.00 -5.40 -10.19
CA HIS A 195 -4.04 -5.14 -9.12
C HIS A 195 -3.39 -6.44 -8.61
N PRO A 196 -2.64 -7.17 -9.46
CA PRO A 196 -2.04 -8.44 -9.07
C PRO A 196 -0.99 -8.26 -7.97
N ASN A 197 -0.28 -7.13 -7.95
CA ASN A 197 0.67 -6.79 -6.89
C ASN A 197 0.00 -6.64 -5.52
N TYR A 198 -1.17 -6.01 -5.44
CA TYR A 198 -1.93 -5.91 -4.18
C TYR A 198 -2.43 -7.27 -3.70
N PHE A 199 -2.87 -8.14 -4.62
CA PHE A 199 -3.23 -9.52 -4.27
C PHE A 199 -2.02 -10.28 -3.72
N GLY A 200 -0.85 -10.13 -4.36
CA GLY A 200 0.40 -10.73 -3.91
C GLY A 200 0.79 -10.28 -2.50
N ASP A 201 0.72 -8.98 -2.22
CA ASP A 201 0.98 -8.40 -0.90
C ASP A 201 0.02 -8.96 0.16
N ILE A 202 -1.29 -8.91 -0.08
CA ILE A 202 -2.30 -9.45 0.83
C ILE A 202 -2.01 -10.94 1.13
N LEU A 203 -1.79 -11.75 0.09
CA LEU A 203 -1.52 -13.18 0.25
C LEU A 203 -0.24 -13.43 1.04
N ALA A 204 0.81 -12.63 0.84
CA ALA A 204 2.04 -12.73 1.60
C ALA A 204 1.86 -12.41 3.08
N GLN A 205 1.08 -11.37 3.40
CA GLN A 205 0.78 -10.99 4.79
C GLN A 205 -0.06 -12.04 5.51
N PHE A 206 -1.07 -12.61 4.82
CA PHE A 206 -1.80 -13.75 5.36
C PHE A 206 -0.90 -14.99 5.54
N GLY A 207 0.06 -15.22 4.64
CA GLY A 207 1.05 -16.29 4.79
C GLY A 207 1.93 -16.15 6.03
N ILE A 208 2.45 -14.94 6.29
CA ILE A 208 3.21 -14.63 7.52
C ILE A 208 2.34 -14.87 8.75
N TYR A 209 1.08 -14.40 8.73
CA TYR A 209 0.13 -14.64 9.83
C TYR A 209 -0.13 -16.13 10.07
N THR A 210 -0.32 -16.93 9.02
CA THR A 210 -0.54 -18.37 9.15
C THR A 210 0.67 -19.07 9.78
N ILE A 211 1.90 -18.69 9.40
CA ILE A 211 3.12 -19.22 10.02
C ILE A 211 3.18 -18.82 11.50
N SER A 212 3.03 -17.53 11.80
CA SER A 212 3.10 -17.00 13.17
C SER A 212 2.07 -17.60 14.12
N THR A 213 0.89 -17.96 13.62
CA THR A 213 -0.21 -18.53 14.42
C THR A 213 -0.25 -20.04 14.42
N SER A 214 0.66 -20.73 13.72
CA SER A 214 0.58 -22.18 13.60
C SER A 214 0.70 -22.92 14.95
N SER A 215 1.49 -22.38 15.90
CA SER A 215 1.55 -22.91 17.28
C SER A 215 0.32 -22.64 18.11
N ALA A 216 -0.56 -21.72 17.72
CA ALA A 216 -1.70 -21.33 18.54
C ALA A 216 -2.65 -22.52 18.83
N THR A 217 -2.63 -23.55 17.98
CA THR A 217 -3.42 -24.79 18.16
C THR A 217 -2.94 -25.67 19.32
N THR A 218 -1.67 -25.58 19.70
CA THR A 218 -1.07 -26.39 20.77
C THR A 218 -0.84 -25.59 22.06
N LEU A 219 -1.07 -24.27 22.02
CA LEU A 219 -0.83 -23.38 23.14
C LEU A 219 -2.10 -23.17 24.00
N PRO A 220 -1.94 -22.87 25.31
CA PRO A 220 -3.05 -22.46 26.16
C PRO A 220 -3.79 -21.23 25.61
N ALA A 221 -5.07 -21.11 25.94
CA ALA A 221 -5.93 -20.00 25.50
C ALA A 221 -5.36 -18.60 25.80
N SER A 222 -4.64 -18.45 26.92
CA SER A 222 -3.97 -17.22 27.31
C SER A 222 -2.87 -16.77 26.33
N ALA A 223 -2.27 -17.73 25.60
CA ALA A 223 -1.23 -17.47 24.61
C ALA A 223 -1.77 -17.47 23.17
N SER A 224 -2.71 -18.37 22.85
CA SER A 224 -3.28 -18.49 21.52
C SER A 224 -4.23 -17.36 21.15
N GLY A 225 -4.97 -16.79 22.11
CA GLY A 225 -5.88 -15.66 21.88
C GLY A 225 -5.20 -14.45 21.24
N PRO A 226 -4.12 -13.90 21.84
CA PRO A 226 -3.37 -12.79 21.26
C PRO A 226 -2.74 -13.12 19.90
N LEU A 227 -2.23 -14.35 19.70
CA LEU A 227 -1.73 -14.79 18.39
C LEU A 227 -2.83 -14.72 17.31
N TYR A 228 -4.04 -15.21 17.59
CA TYR A 228 -5.14 -15.08 16.64
C TYR A 228 -5.57 -13.63 16.42
N ALA A 229 -5.56 -12.81 17.48
CA ALA A 229 -5.86 -11.37 17.39
C ALA A 229 -4.87 -10.61 16.49
N SER A 230 -3.67 -11.14 16.26
CA SER A 230 -2.70 -10.57 15.30
C SER A 230 -3.20 -10.52 13.85
N ILE A 231 -4.33 -11.18 13.53
CA ILE A 231 -5.02 -11.08 12.24
C ILE A 231 -5.39 -9.63 11.87
N VAL A 232 -5.47 -8.75 12.88
CA VAL A 232 -5.60 -7.31 12.68
C VAL A 232 -4.56 -6.78 11.71
N GLY A 233 -3.33 -7.29 11.69
CA GLY A 233 -2.30 -6.87 10.73
C GLY A 233 -2.67 -7.12 9.26
N PRO A 234 -2.85 -8.39 8.84
CA PRO A 234 -3.30 -8.72 7.48
C PRO A 234 -4.65 -8.10 7.09
N LEU A 235 -5.59 -7.94 8.03
CA LEU A 235 -6.84 -7.24 7.76
C LEU A 235 -6.61 -5.74 7.55
N PHE A 236 -5.76 -5.11 8.36
CA PHE A 236 -5.46 -3.69 8.26
C PHE A 236 -4.84 -3.33 6.91
N ILE A 237 -3.83 -4.07 6.45
CA ILE A 237 -3.23 -3.87 5.12
C ILE A 237 -4.27 -4.07 4.00
N THR A 238 -5.14 -5.08 4.13
CA THR A 238 -6.20 -5.36 3.16
C THR A 238 -7.19 -4.21 3.08
N LEU A 239 -7.64 -3.70 4.23
CA LEU A 239 -8.57 -2.57 4.30
C LEU A 239 -7.93 -1.28 3.76
N LEU A 240 -6.65 -1.03 4.04
CA LEU A 240 -5.93 0.11 3.47
C LEU A 240 -5.88 0.05 1.95
N LEU A 241 -5.57 -1.13 1.39
CA LEU A 241 -5.52 -1.33 -0.06
C LEU A 241 -6.89 -1.18 -0.72
N LEU A 242 -7.93 -1.73 -0.10
CA LEU A 242 -9.28 -1.67 -0.65
C LEU A 242 -9.92 -0.30 -0.48
N PHE A 243 -9.74 0.38 0.66
CA PHE A 243 -10.61 1.51 1.00
C PHE A 243 -9.91 2.85 1.17
N LEU A 244 -8.59 2.89 1.33
CA LEU A 244 -7.88 4.15 1.58
C LEU A 244 -6.92 4.51 0.45
N SER A 245 -5.82 3.76 0.30
CA SER A 245 -4.66 4.22 -0.49
C SER A 245 -4.41 3.43 -1.77
N GLY A 246 -4.98 2.22 -1.92
CA GLY A 246 -4.75 1.34 -3.07
C GLY A 246 -5.74 1.55 -4.22
N LEU A 247 -6.75 0.68 -4.30
CA LEU A 247 -7.74 0.66 -5.39
C LEU A 247 -8.53 1.98 -5.55
N PRO A 248 -8.98 2.67 -4.48
CA PRO A 248 -9.78 3.90 -4.62
C PRO A 248 -9.10 4.99 -5.44
N LEU A 249 -7.77 5.01 -5.38
CA LEU A 249 -6.95 6.06 -5.97
C LEU A 249 -6.38 5.63 -7.32
N SER A 250 -6.22 4.32 -7.53
CA SER A 250 -5.66 3.76 -8.76
C SER A 250 -6.73 3.47 -9.83
N GLU A 251 -8.00 3.32 -9.45
CA GLU A 251 -9.07 2.90 -10.37
C GLU A 251 -9.80 4.11 -10.95
N ARG A 252 -10.75 4.68 -10.18
CA ARG A 252 -11.65 5.73 -10.66
C ARG A 252 -10.93 7.01 -11.11
N PRO A 253 -9.90 7.54 -10.40
CA PRO A 253 -9.16 8.71 -10.87
C PRO A 253 -8.40 8.47 -12.17
N VAL A 254 -7.77 7.31 -12.33
CA VAL A 254 -7.04 6.94 -13.56
C VAL A 254 -8.00 6.77 -14.73
N ALA A 255 -9.13 6.09 -14.51
CA ALA A 255 -10.20 5.96 -15.49
C ALA A 255 -10.73 7.33 -15.95
N LYS A 256 -11.02 8.20 -14.98
CA LYS A 256 -11.47 9.57 -15.24
C LYS A 256 -10.47 10.36 -16.07
N ARG A 257 -9.18 10.34 -15.68
CA ARG A 257 -8.11 11.03 -16.42
C ARG A 257 -8.00 10.53 -17.85
N ARG A 258 -8.07 9.21 -18.06
CA ARG A 258 -8.03 8.61 -19.40
C ARG A 258 -9.22 9.01 -20.26
N TYR A 259 -10.41 9.14 -19.67
CA TYR A 259 -11.60 9.62 -20.36
C TYR A 259 -11.51 11.10 -20.74
N GLU A 260 -11.17 11.96 -19.76
CA GLU A 260 -11.13 13.42 -19.93
C GLU A 260 -10.03 13.88 -20.91
N LEU A 261 -8.91 13.17 -20.96
CA LEU A 261 -7.78 13.48 -21.86
C LEU A 261 -7.76 12.64 -23.14
N ASP A 262 -8.74 11.74 -23.33
CA ASP A 262 -8.79 10.75 -24.42
C ASP A 262 -7.50 9.91 -24.58
N LEU A 263 -6.97 9.44 -23.46
CA LEU A 263 -5.76 8.61 -23.40
C LEU A 263 -6.12 7.11 -23.51
N GLY A 264 -6.71 6.74 -24.64
CA GLY A 264 -7.08 5.35 -24.94
C GLY A 264 -8.21 4.83 -24.07
N TRP A 265 -9.22 5.67 -23.78
CA TRP A 265 -10.36 5.31 -22.93
C TRP A 265 -11.04 4.02 -23.36
N ASP A 266 -11.32 3.84 -24.66
CA ASP A 266 -12.11 2.70 -25.14
C ASP A 266 -11.42 1.35 -24.87
N ALA A 267 -10.09 1.30 -25.03
CA ALA A 267 -9.29 0.13 -24.70
C ALA A 267 -9.24 -0.10 -23.18
N TYR A 268 -9.15 0.97 -22.39
CA TYR A 268 -9.11 0.88 -20.94
C TYR A 268 -10.46 0.45 -20.36
N GLU A 269 -11.57 0.95 -20.88
CA GLU A 269 -12.92 0.53 -20.50
C GLU A 269 -13.14 -0.96 -20.80
N ALA A 270 -12.72 -1.43 -21.99
CA ALA A 270 -12.76 -2.85 -22.32
C ALA A 270 -11.93 -3.70 -21.34
N TYR A 271 -10.77 -3.20 -20.92
CA TYR A 271 -9.93 -3.83 -19.92
C TYR A 271 -10.60 -3.89 -18.54
N LEU A 272 -11.22 -2.80 -18.07
CA LEU A 272 -11.95 -2.76 -16.80
C LEU A 272 -13.12 -3.75 -16.77
N ARG A 273 -13.87 -3.88 -17.88
CA ARG A 273 -15.03 -4.79 -17.98
C ARG A 273 -14.66 -6.27 -17.90
N ARG A 274 -13.49 -6.64 -18.42
CA ARG A 274 -13.04 -8.04 -18.55
C ARG A 274 -12.01 -8.48 -17.51
N THR A 275 -11.54 -7.60 -16.64
CA THR A 275 -10.45 -7.92 -15.70
C THR A 275 -10.90 -7.70 -14.27
N SER A 276 -10.72 -8.71 -13.43
CA SER A 276 -11.03 -8.68 -12.00
C SER A 276 -10.18 -7.62 -11.27
N PRO A 277 -10.74 -6.81 -10.34
CA PRO A 277 -9.98 -5.80 -9.61
C PRO A 277 -8.80 -6.38 -8.83
N LEU A 278 -9.03 -7.44 -8.06
CA LEU A 278 -8.04 -7.97 -7.10
C LEU A 278 -7.69 -9.43 -7.37
N PHE A 279 -8.68 -10.32 -7.35
CA PHE A 279 -8.43 -11.77 -7.47
C PHE A 279 -8.10 -12.17 -8.90
N PRO A 280 -6.99 -12.89 -9.16
CA PRO A 280 -6.67 -13.38 -10.49
C PRO A 280 -7.79 -14.27 -11.06
N PHE A 281 -8.36 -13.87 -12.19
CA PHE A 281 -9.46 -14.59 -12.83
C PHE A 281 -9.40 -14.50 -14.37
N PRO A 282 -9.75 -15.58 -15.11
CA PRO A 282 -9.70 -15.55 -16.56
C PRO A 282 -10.63 -14.49 -17.17
N PRO A 283 -10.15 -13.63 -18.10
CA PRO A 283 -10.88 -12.45 -18.51
C PRO A 283 -12.19 -12.76 -19.27
N GLY A 284 -12.19 -13.80 -20.09
CA GLY A 284 -13.39 -14.24 -20.79
C GLY A 284 -14.50 -14.74 -19.85
N LEU A 285 -14.13 -15.29 -18.70
CA LEU A 285 -15.12 -15.68 -17.69
C LEU A 285 -15.57 -14.43 -16.91
N TYR A 286 -14.64 -13.57 -16.49
CA TYR A 286 -14.96 -12.35 -15.74
C TYR A 286 -15.96 -11.46 -16.47
N GLU A 287 -15.78 -11.27 -17.78
CA GLU A 287 -16.66 -10.42 -18.59
C GLU A 287 -18.13 -10.85 -18.50
N ARG A 288 -18.37 -12.17 -18.38
CA ARG A 288 -19.71 -12.79 -18.30
C ARG A 288 -20.30 -12.80 -16.89
N VAL A 289 -19.52 -12.47 -15.87
CA VAL A 289 -19.99 -12.51 -14.47
C VAL A 289 -21.04 -11.41 -14.23
N PRO A 290 -22.19 -11.72 -13.62
CA PRO A 290 -23.18 -10.71 -13.25
C PRO A 290 -22.62 -9.65 -12.29
N VAL A 291 -23.08 -8.41 -12.43
CA VAL A 291 -22.56 -7.27 -11.65
C VAL A 291 -22.65 -7.49 -10.13
N TRP A 292 -23.72 -8.12 -9.64
CA TRP A 292 -23.85 -8.41 -8.21
C TRP A 292 -22.75 -9.35 -7.70
N LEU A 293 -22.32 -10.32 -8.52
CA LEU A 293 -21.25 -11.25 -8.16
C LEU A 293 -19.87 -10.60 -8.26
N LYS A 294 -19.66 -9.71 -9.24
CA LYS A 294 -18.46 -8.86 -9.32
C LYS A 294 -18.30 -8.01 -8.06
N ARG A 295 -19.39 -7.39 -7.60
CA ARG A 295 -19.43 -6.52 -6.41
C ARG A 295 -19.20 -7.27 -5.10
N THR A 296 -19.60 -8.54 -5.01
CA THR A 296 -19.50 -9.32 -3.77
C THR A 296 -18.26 -10.21 -3.73
N LEU A 297 -18.07 -11.11 -4.70
CA LEU A 297 -16.99 -12.09 -4.68
C LEU A 297 -15.66 -11.52 -5.17
N PHE A 298 -15.71 -10.60 -6.14
CA PHE A 298 -14.50 -9.99 -6.72
C PHE A 298 -14.15 -8.63 -6.11
N LEU A 299 -14.93 -8.20 -5.11
CA LEU A 299 -14.76 -6.92 -4.40
C LEU A 299 -14.76 -5.71 -5.35
N GLU A 300 -15.49 -5.77 -6.47
CA GLU A 300 -15.62 -4.64 -7.39
C GLU A 300 -16.63 -3.61 -6.85
N PHE A 301 -16.26 -2.91 -5.78
CA PHE A 301 -17.15 -1.94 -5.14
C PHE A 301 -17.49 -0.76 -6.07
N PRO A 302 -18.71 -0.18 -5.96
CA PRO A 302 -19.13 0.95 -6.79
C PRO A 302 -18.19 2.16 -6.76
N MET A 303 -17.46 2.36 -5.66
CA MET A 303 -16.49 3.45 -5.53
C MET A 303 -15.31 3.37 -6.51
N TYR A 304 -14.99 2.17 -7.03
CA TYR A 304 -13.93 1.96 -8.02
C TYR A 304 -14.41 2.21 -9.46
N VAL A 305 -15.71 2.08 -9.70
CA VAL A 305 -16.28 2.11 -11.05
C VAL A 305 -16.45 3.57 -11.47
N PHE A 306 -15.75 3.94 -12.54
CA PHE A 306 -15.94 5.21 -13.22
C PHE A 306 -17.07 5.10 -14.24
N GLU A 307 -18.05 5.99 -14.15
CA GLU A 307 -19.13 6.13 -15.12
C GLU A 307 -19.07 7.54 -15.74
N PRO A 308 -18.78 7.68 -17.04
CA PRO A 308 -18.58 8.98 -17.70
C PRO A 308 -19.69 10.01 -17.40
N GLY A 309 -20.95 9.60 -17.53
CA GLY A 309 -22.11 10.49 -17.32
C GLY A 309 -22.37 10.90 -15.87
N ARG A 310 -21.82 10.16 -14.89
CA ARG A 310 -21.97 10.46 -13.46
C ARG A 310 -20.76 11.21 -12.89
N ASP A 311 -19.56 10.87 -13.38
CA ASP A 311 -18.30 11.14 -12.68
C ASP A 311 -17.42 12.19 -13.39
N SER A 312 -17.70 12.51 -14.65
CA SER A 312 -17.04 13.61 -15.38
C SER A 312 -18.01 14.75 -15.69
N LYS A 313 -17.49 15.98 -15.66
CA LYS A 313 -18.22 17.22 -16.01
C LYS A 313 -17.93 17.69 -17.43
N ILE A 314 -16.99 17.03 -18.12
CA ILE A 314 -16.53 17.39 -19.45
C ILE A 314 -16.66 16.19 -20.37
N GLY A 315 -16.82 16.45 -21.66
CA GLY A 315 -16.84 15.42 -22.69
C GLY A 315 -15.50 14.69 -22.82
N LYS A 316 -15.53 13.52 -23.45
CA LYS A 316 -14.33 12.75 -23.79
C LYS A 316 -13.35 13.62 -24.58
N GLY A 317 -12.10 13.74 -24.10
CA GLY A 317 -11.05 14.52 -24.74
C GLY A 317 -11.12 16.04 -24.55
N GLU A 318 -12.16 16.59 -23.93
CA GLU A 318 -12.28 18.05 -23.70
C GLU A 318 -11.24 18.58 -22.70
N GLY A 319 -10.69 17.70 -21.84
CA GLY A 319 -9.63 18.07 -20.91
C GLY A 319 -8.33 18.44 -21.63
N ARG A 320 -8.06 17.80 -22.78
CA ARG A 320 -6.87 18.06 -23.60
C ARG A 320 -6.88 19.46 -24.22
N ALA A 321 -8.05 19.96 -24.59
CA ALA A 321 -8.20 21.32 -25.13
C ALA A 321 -7.91 22.40 -24.07
N LYS A 322 -8.19 22.12 -22.78
CA LYS A 322 -7.92 23.04 -21.66
C LYS A 322 -6.45 23.05 -21.25
N GLU A 323 -5.75 21.92 -21.30
CA GLU A 323 -4.30 21.87 -21.06
C GLU A 323 -3.53 22.56 -22.20
N GLY A 324 -3.90 22.29 -23.47
CA GLY A 324 -3.27 22.95 -24.62
C GLY A 324 -3.50 24.45 -24.68
N GLY A 325 -4.66 24.93 -24.21
CA GLY A 325 -4.98 26.36 -24.12
C GLY A 325 -4.17 27.14 -23.08
N LYS A 326 -3.63 26.45 -22.06
CA LYS A 326 -2.79 27.06 -21.01
C LYS A 326 -1.34 27.24 -21.46
N GLU A 327 -0.81 26.32 -22.26
CA GLU A 327 0.53 26.48 -22.87
C GLU A 327 0.54 27.50 -24.01
N SER A 328 -0.57 27.67 -24.74
CA SER A 328 -0.69 28.70 -25.79
C SER A 328 -1.00 30.12 -25.27
N GLY A 329 -1.22 30.29 -23.96
CA GLY A 329 -1.58 31.57 -23.34
C GLY A 329 -0.42 32.42 -22.80
N GLU A 330 0.80 31.89 -22.73
CA GLU A 330 2.00 32.65 -22.31
C GLU A 330 2.77 33.29 -23.48
N GLY A 331 2.26 33.17 -24.70
CA GLY A 331 2.92 33.66 -25.92
C GLY A 331 2.09 34.68 -26.70
N GLY A 332 1.75 35.82 -26.09
CA GLY A 332 1.31 36.99 -26.85
C GLY A 332 0.36 37.94 -26.14
N GLN A 333 0.88 39.04 -25.59
CA GLN A 333 0.44 40.38 -25.99
C GLN A 333 1.40 41.47 -25.50
N GLU A 334 1.65 42.39 -26.42
CA GLU A 334 2.52 43.56 -26.37
C GLU A 334 2.09 44.64 -25.37
N SER A 335 3.09 45.45 -25.01
CA SER A 335 3.07 46.86 -24.61
C SER A 335 1.79 47.67 -24.83
N GLY A 336 1.40 48.43 -23.79
CA GLY A 336 0.51 49.58 -23.88
C GLY A 336 0.25 50.23 -22.51
N GLU A 337 0.56 51.52 -22.40
CA GLU A 337 0.50 52.37 -21.21
C GLU A 337 -0.91 52.61 -20.63
N GLY A 338 -0.97 52.86 -19.32
CA GLY A 338 -1.77 53.94 -18.71
C GLY A 338 -3.23 53.67 -18.31
N GLY A 339 -3.57 53.96 -17.05
CA GLY A 339 -4.95 54.29 -16.66
C GLY A 339 -5.42 53.78 -15.29
N GLN A 340 -5.84 54.70 -14.43
CA GLN A 340 -6.34 54.56 -13.05
C GLN A 340 -7.73 53.88 -12.87
N GLU A 341 -7.91 53.39 -11.64
CA GLU A 341 -9.08 53.48 -10.73
C GLU A 341 -10.26 52.48 -10.73
N SER A 342 -10.59 52.09 -9.48
CA SER A 342 -11.85 51.55 -8.91
C SER A 342 -12.32 50.19 -9.42
N GLY A 343 -12.64 49.16 -8.60
CA GLY A 343 -13.14 49.09 -7.24
C GLY A 343 -14.45 48.30 -7.30
N ASP A 344 -14.50 47.07 -6.78
CA ASP A 344 -15.65 46.51 -6.04
C ASP A 344 -15.36 45.11 -5.47
N GLU A 345 -16.00 44.83 -4.35
CA GLU A 345 -15.90 43.62 -3.52
C GLU A 345 -16.65 42.42 -4.13
N GLY A 346 -16.22 41.18 -3.81
CA GLY A 346 -16.94 40.00 -4.28
C GLY A 346 -16.42 38.64 -3.79
N SER A 347 -16.66 38.35 -2.51
CA SER A 347 -16.86 37.02 -1.91
C SER A 347 -15.87 35.88 -2.21
N ASP A 348 -15.03 35.62 -1.20
CA ASP A 348 -14.20 34.43 -1.03
C ASP A 348 -15.05 33.18 -0.76
N GLN A 349 -15.05 32.22 -1.69
CA GLN A 349 -15.49 30.84 -1.48
C GLN A 349 -14.34 29.88 -1.84
N GLY A 350 -13.24 29.96 -1.09
CA GLY A 350 -12.15 28.98 -1.13
C GLY A 350 -12.30 27.88 -0.06
N SER A 351 -13.33 27.04 -0.11
CA SER A 351 -13.41 25.83 0.73
C SER A 351 -13.77 24.62 -0.11
N GLY A 352 -12.79 23.72 -0.31
CA GLY A 352 -13.06 22.43 -0.95
C GLY A 352 -11.85 21.68 -1.53
N ASN A 353 -10.64 22.26 -1.54
CA ASN A 353 -9.50 21.62 -2.22
C ASN A 353 -8.52 20.87 -1.31
N GLY A 354 -8.55 21.08 0.01
CA GLY A 354 -7.56 20.50 0.94
C GLY A 354 -7.78 19.01 1.30
N ALA A 355 -8.98 18.47 1.09
CA ALA A 355 -9.33 17.11 1.53
C ALA A 355 -8.91 16.00 0.53
N ARG A 356 -8.57 16.36 -0.72
CA ARG A 356 -8.15 15.40 -1.76
C ARG A 356 -6.66 15.06 -1.74
N GLU A 357 -5.82 15.94 -1.19
CA GLU A 357 -4.35 15.83 -1.24
C GLU A 357 -3.75 14.89 -0.19
N VAL A 358 -4.54 14.41 0.78
CA VAL A 358 -4.02 13.64 1.94
C VAL A 358 -4.03 12.12 1.71
N THR A 359 -4.69 11.63 0.66
CA THR A 359 -5.04 10.19 0.55
C THR A 359 -4.17 9.37 -0.44
N GLU A 360 -3.43 9.99 -1.38
CA GLU A 360 -2.66 9.40 -2.52
C GLU A 360 -1.52 8.40 -2.19
N ALA A 361 -1.37 8.00 -0.94
CA ALA A 361 -0.19 7.32 -0.39
C ALA A 361 0.21 5.97 -1.03
N ARG A 362 -0.63 5.30 -1.85
CA ARG A 362 -0.32 3.95 -2.37
C ARG A 362 -0.82 3.65 -3.79
N ALA A 363 -1.20 4.68 -4.54
CA ALA A 363 -2.01 4.56 -5.75
C ALA A 363 -1.26 4.33 -7.09
N GLU A 364 0.05 4.08 -7.09
CA GLU A 364 0.87 4.08 -8.33
C GLU A 364 1.81 2.89 -8.54
#